data_AF-A0A0C9W0I6-F1
#
_entry.id   AF-A0A0C9W0I6-F1
#
_cell.length_a   1.000
_cell.length_b   1.000
_cell.length_c   1.000
_cell.angle_alpha   90.00
_cell.angle_beta   90.00
_cell.angle_gamma   90.00
#
_symmetry.space_group_name_H-M   'P 1'
#
loop_
_entity.id
_entity.type
_entity.pdbx_description
1 polymer ?
#
loop_
_entity_poly.entity_id
_entity_poly.type
_entity_poly.pdbx_seq_one_letter_code
_entity_poly.pdbx_strand_id
1 'polypeptide(L)'
;MLVEDDFPLCGAWGWAGVLGVMTELERGRTGMASVKRWGGFVGTGGSGLIIHHTLLPILTHTLRLHASMHSSLPPSLPRRPTDIIIQDCLLGADPLCPGASSGASMVITSRLVMDHIGGDASTAKGRKYDLDKWRCGWRHPFHGRPEVTVVPV
;
A
#
# COMPACT_ATOMS: atom_id res chain seq x y z
N MET A 1 -3.97 -7.92 -11.24
CA MET A 1 -3.71 -6.93 -10.16
C MET A 1 -5.03 -6.26 -9.84
N LEU A 2 -5.25 -5.91 -8.57
CA LEU A 2 -6.30 -4.99 -8.17
C LEU A 2 -5.64 -3.64 -7.87
N VAL A 3 -6.25 -2.54 -8.31
CA VAL A 3 -5.77 -1.18 -8.01
C VAL A 3 -6.88 -0.44 -7.30
N GLU A 4 -6.55 0.12 -6.15
CA GLU A 4 -7.38 1.08 -5.43
C GLU A 4 -7.05 2.49 -5.95
N ASP A 5 -8.05 3.23 -6.39
CA ASP A 5 -7.88 4.56 -6.97
C ASP A 5 -9.00 5.53 -6.57
N ASP A 6 -8.80 6.23 -5.46
CA ASP A 6 -9.67 7.35 -5.04
C ASP A 6 -9.29 8.71 -5.66
N PHE A 7 -8.09 8.86 -6.25
CA PHE A 7 -7.50 10.17 -6.56
C PHE A 7 -6.83 10.22 -7.92
N PRO A 8 -6.98 11.33 -8.68
CA PRO A 8 -6.42 11.42 -10.02
C PRO A 8 -4.88 11.33 -10.01
N LEU A 9 -4.32 10.71 -11.04
CA LEU A 9 -2.88 10.67 -11.24
C LEU A 9 -2.31 12.04 -11.60
N CYS A 10 -1.07 12.27 -11.19
CA CYS A 10 -0.32 13.49 -11.47
C CYS A 10 0.19 13.54 -12.92
N GLY A 11 -0.72 13.71 -13.87
CA GLY A 11 -0.40 13.83 -15.29
C GLY A 11 0.44 12.67 -15.84
N ALA A 12 1.22 12.96 -16.89
CA ALA A 12 2.01 11.94 -17.58
C ALA A 12 3.12 11.33 -16.71
N TRP A 13 3.73 12.11 -15.81
CA TRP A 13 4.79 11.61 -14.94
C TRP A 13 4.23 10.70 -13.84
N GLY A 14 3.02 10.97 -13.34
CA GLY A 14 2.35 10.09 -12.39
C GLY A 14 2.01 8.74 -13.01
N TRP A 15 1.50 8.76 -14.25
CA TRP A 15 1.28 7.54 -15.03
C TRP A 15 2.58 6.76 -15.28
N ALA A 16 3.68 7.43 -15.65
CA ALA A 16 4.98 6.80 -15.79
C ALA A 16 5.46 6.13 -14.49
N GLY A 17 5.17 6.73 -13.33
CA GLY A 17 5.42 6.14 -12.02
C GLY A 17 4.64 4.85 -11.79
N VAL A 18 3.33 4.84 -12.09
CA VAL A 18 2.51 3.63 -12.02
C VAL A 18 3.07 2.53 -12.92
N LEU A 19 3.42 2.86 -14.17
CA LEU A 19 4.03 1.90 -15.10
C LEU A 19 5.36 1.35 -14.58
N GLY A 20 6.20 2.20 -13.98
CA GLY A 20 7.46 1.78 -13.36
C GLY A 20 7.24 0.81 -12.19
N VAL A 21 6.27 1.09 -11.33
CA VAL A 21 5.88 0.21 -10.23
C VAL A 21 5.37 -1.13 -10.76
N MET A 22 4.49 -1.12 -11.76
CA MET A 22 3.99 -2.34 -12.40
C MET A 22 5.14 -3.15 -13.02
N THR A 23 6.10 -2.48 -13.66
CA THR A 23 7.29 -3.13 -14.23
C THR A 23 8.12 -3.82 -13.15
N GLU A 24 8.37 -3.16 -12.01
CA GLU A 24 9.11 -3.77 -10.90
C GLU A 24 8.35 -4.91 -10.20
N LEU A 25 7.02 -4.83 -10.13
CA LEU A 25 6.19 -5.93 -9.64
C LEU A 25 6.32 -7.17 -10.55
N GLU A 26 6.39 -6.97 -11.86
CA GLU A 26 6.52 -8.04 -12.85
C GLU A 26 7.94 -8.58 -13.02
N ARG A 27 8.98 -7.78 -12.70
CA ARG A 27 10.40 -8.14 -12.88
C ARG A 27 10.83 -9.43 -12.15
N GLY A 28 10.05 -9.88 -11.16
CA GLY A 28 10.31 -11.10 -10.38
C GLY A 28 9.31 -12.23 -10.59
N ARG A 29 8.39 -12.13 -11.57
CA ARG A 29 7.37 -13.16 -11.81
C ARG A 29 7.99 -14.36 -12.55
N THR A 30 7.98 -15.53 -11.91
CA THR A 30 8.42 -16.80 -12.51
C THR A 30 7.21 -17.73 -12.61
N GLY A 31 6.42 -17.56 -13.67
CA GLY A 31 5.15 -18.27 -13.85
C GLY A 31 3.95 -17.58 -13.20
N MET A 32 2.77 -18.21 -13.25
CA MET A 32 1.49 -17.54 -12.95
C MET A 32 1.24 -17.30 -11.45
N ALA A 33 1.84 -18.11 -10.56
CA ALA A 33 1.59 -18.09 -9.12
C ALA A 33 2.80 -17.68 -8.27
N SER A 34 4.01 -17.65 -8.84
CA SER A 34 5.22 -17.27 -8.12
C SER A 34 5.57 -15.82 -8.43
N VAL A 35 5.16 -14.93 -7.52
CA VAL A 35 5.58 -13.53 -7.52
C VAL A 35 6.39 -13.26 -6.27
N LYS A 36 7.55 -12.63 -6.44
CA LYS A 36 8.37 -12.18 -5.31
C LYS A 36 7.72 -10.97 -4.63
N ARG A 37 7.08 -10.09 -5.41
CA ARG A 37 6.47 -8.85 -4.91
C ARG A 37 4.96 -8.92 -5.06
N TRP A 38 4.24 -8.65 -3.98
CA TRP A 38 2.79 -8.86 -3.92
C TRP A 38 1.98 -7.58 -4.08
N GLY A 39 2.63 -6.42 -4.13
CA GLY A 39 1.92 -5.17 -4.34
C GLY A 39 2.79 -3.93 -4.30
N GLY A 40 2.21 -2.83 -4.74
CA GLY A 40 2.82 -1.51 -4.74
C GLY A 40 1.92 -0.46 -4.10
N PHE A 41 2.49 0.70 -3.82
CA PHE A 41 1.80 1.81 -3.21
C PHE A 41 2.34 3.12 -3.78
N VAL A 42 1.46 3.88 -4.44
CA VAL A 42 1.86 5.05 -5.25
C VAL A 42 1.17 6.35 -4.82
N GLY A 43 0.17 6.24 -3.95
CA GLY A 43 -0.58 7.35 -3.37
C GLY A 43 -0.37 7.45 -1.85
N THR A 44 -1.43 7.77 -1.13
CA THR A 44 -1.42 7.96 0.32
C THR A 44 -2.70 7.37 0.92
N GLY A 45 -2.69 7.05 2.22
CA GLY A 45 -3.83 6.39 2.87
C GLY A 45 -4.21 5.07 2.17
N GLY A 46 -5.49 4.90 1.86
CA GLY A 46 -6.00 3.74 1.12
C GLY A 46 -5.71 3.76 -0.38
N SER A 47 -5.25 4.88 -0.92
CA SER A 47 -5.31 5.13 -2.36
C SER A 47 -4.01 4.86 -3.09
N GLY A 48 -4.10 4.28 -4.29
CA GLY A 48 -2.93 3.86 -5.05
C GLY A 48 -2.32 2.57 -4.54
N LEU A 49 -3.08 1.74 -3.83
CA LEU A 49 -2.67 0.38 -3.46
C LEU A 49 -2.85 -0.54 -4.68
N ILE A 50 -1.75 -1.17 -5.09
CA ILE A 50 -1.71 -2.15 -6.18
C ILE A 50 -1.47 -3.52 -5.55
N ILE A 51 -2.36 -4.49 -5.78
CA ILE A 51 -2.35 -5.77 -5.08
C ILE A 51 -2.34 -6.91 -6.08
N HIS A 52 -1.43 -7.87 -5.90
CA HIS A 52 -1.43 -9.10 -6.65
C HIS A 52 -2.59 -10.00 -6.22
N HIS A 53 -3.32 -10.54 -7.20
CA HIS A 53 -4.59 -11.22 -6.98
C HIS A 53 -4.50 -12.44 -6.04
N THR A 54 -3.35 -13.11 -6.01
CA THR A 54 -3.07 -14.24 -5.12
C THR A 54 -3.01 -13.85 -3.64
N LEU A 55 -2.82 -12.57 -3.32
CA LEU A 55 -2.86 -12.06 -1.95
C LEU A 55 -4.30 -11.80 -1.49
N LEU A 56 -5.27 -11.71 -2.41
CA LEU A 56 -6.67 -11.36 -2.09
C LEU A 56 -7.35 -12.34 -1.11
N PRO A 57 -7.17 -13.68 -1.19
CA PRO A 57 -7.75 -14.58 -0.20
C PRO A 57 -7.24 -14.30 1.22
N ILE A 58 -5.94 -14.03 1.35
CA ILE A 58 -5.30 -13.71 2.62
C ILE A 58 -5.83 -12.37 3.15
N LEU A 59 -5.80 -11.32 2.33
CA LEU A 59 -6.31 -10.00 2.71
C LEU A 59 -7.79 -10.06 3.08
N THR A 60 -8.61 -10.79 2.33
CA THR A 60 -10.04 -10.95 2.64
C THR A 60 -10.23 -11.58 4.02
N HIS A 61 -9.44 -12.61 4.34
CA HIS A 61 -9.49 -13.25 5.65
C HIS A 61 -9.02 -12.29 6.77
N THR A 62 -7.86 -11.66 6.60
CA THR A 62 -7.29 -10.71 7.57
C THR A 62 -8.22 -9.53 7.82
N LEU A 63 -8.76 -8.91 6.77
CA LEU A 63 -9.69 -7.79 6.91
C LEU A 63 -10.99 -8.19 7.61
N ARG A 64 -11.53 -9.39 7.34
CA ARG A 64 -12.71 -9.91 8.05
C ARG A 64 -12.41 -10.18 9.54
N LEU A 65 -11.23 -10.70 9.86
CA LEU A 65 -10.79 -10.87 11.26
C LEU A 65 -10.74 -9.53 11.98
N HIS A 66 -10.20 -8.49 11.35
CA HIS A 66 -10.12 -7.15 11.96
C HIS A 66 -11.48 -6.43 12.05
N ALA A 67 -12.41 -6.71 11.14
CA ALA A 67 -13.74 -6.09 11.12
C ALA A 67 -14.78 -6.81 12.00
N SER A 68 -14.59 -8.09 12.30
CA SER A 68 -15.58 -8.91 13.02
C SER A 68 -15.77 -8.45 14.48
N MET A 69 -17.04 -8.31 14.89
CA MET A 69 -17.42 -8.06 16.29
C MET A 69 -17.12 -9.25 17.20
N HIS A 70 -17.03 -10.46 16.65
CA HIS A 70 -16.70 -11.71 17.34
C HIS A 70 -15.33 -12.23 16.87
N SER A 71 -14.38 -11.32 16.63
CA SER A 71 -13.04 -11.67 16.20
C SER A 71 -12.34 -12.54 17.24
N SER A 72 -11.54 -13.50 16.77
CA SER A 72 -10.61 -14.26 17.60
C SER A 72 -9.34 -13.49 17.94
N LEU A 73 -9.18 -12.26 17.43
CA LEU A 73 -8.06 -11.40 17.77
C LEU A 73 -8.12 -10.97 19.25
N PRO A 74 -6.96 -10.78 19.92
CA PRO A 74 -6.93 -10.35 21.31
C PRO A 74 -7.73 -9.05 21.53
N PRO A 75 -8.54 -8.93 22.60
CA PRO A 75 -9.31 -7.72 22.87
C PRO A 75 -8.46 -6.45 23.08
N SER A 76 -7.19 -6.63 23.45
CA SER A 76 -6.20 -5.56 23.61
C SER A 76 -5.64 -5.05 22.28
N LEU A 77 -5.87 -5.76 21.17
CA LEU A 77 -5.41 -5.33 19.86
C LEU A 77 -6.28 -4.15 19.38
N PRO A 78 -5.70 -2.97 19.10
CA PRO A 78 -6.48 -1.83 18.65
C PRO A 78 -7.13 -2.11 17.29
N ARG A 79 -8.33 -1.56 17.06
CA ARG A 79 -8.90 -1.52 15.72
C ARG A 79 -8.00 -0.69 14.82
N ARG A 80 -7.76 -1.19 13.61
CA ARG A 80 -6.85 -0.59 12.64
C ARG A 80 -7.61 -0.21 11.38
N PRO A 81 -7.28 0.92 10.74
CA PRO A 81 -7.76 1.24 9.40
C PRO A 81 -7.40 0.15 8.37
N THR A 82 -8.27 -0.07 7.39
CA THR A 82 -8.13 -1.11 6.36
C THR A 82 -6.87 -0.93 5.52
N ASP A 83 -6.57 0.30 5.13
CA ASP A 83 -5.37 0.67 4.38
C ASP A 83 -4.10 0.31 5.14
N ILE A 84 -4.06 0.60 6.45
CA ILE A 84 -2.93 0.25 7.32
C ILE A 84 -2.72 -1.27 7.41
N ILE A 85 -3.81 -2.06 7.46
CA ILE A 85 -3.72 -3.53 7.45
C ILE A 85 -3.15 -4.04 6.12
N ILE A 86 -3.63 -3.50 4.99
CA ILE A 86 -3.12 -3.88 3.66
C ILE A 86 -1.66 -3.48 3.49
N GLN A 87 -1.27 -2.27 3.92
CA GLN A 87 0.10 -1.80 3.84
C GLN A 87 1.05 -2.68 4.66
N ASP A 88 0.69 -3.02 5.90
CA ASP A 88 1.50 -3.91 6.75
C ASP A 88 1.62 -5.32 6.16
N CYS A 89 0.54 -5.82 5.54
CA CYS A 89 0.57 -7.08 4.81
C CYS A 89 1.58 -7.04 3.66
N LEU A 90 1.56 -5.97 2.86
CA LEU A 90 2.48 -5.78 1.72
C LEU A 90 3.94 -5.55 2.14
N LEU A 91 4.15 -4.98 3.34
CA LEU A 91 5.47 -4.85 3.97
C LEU A 91 5.96 -6.15 4.61
N GLY A 92 5.12 -7.19 4.67
CA GLY A 92 5.44 -8.44 5.38
C GLY A 92 5.53 -8.28 6.90
N ALA A 93 4.92 -7.23 7.46
CA ALA A 93 4.86 -6.96 8.89
C ALA A 93 3.68 -7.67 9.58
N ASP A 94 2.61 -7.95 8.84
CA ASP A 94 1.47 -8.68 9.36
C ASP A 94 1.75 -10.21 9.36
N PRO A 95 1.62 -10.90 10.50
CA PRO A 95 1.94 -12.33 10.61
C PRO A 95 0.97 -13.24 9.85
N LEU A 96 -0.21 -12.74 9.45
CA LEU A 96 -1.17 -13.48 8.63
C LEU A 96 -0.84 -13.38 7.14
N CYS A 97 0.13 -12.53 6.78
CA CYS A 97 0.56 -12.31 5.40
C CYS A 97 1.90 -12.98 5.10
N PRO A 98 2.21 -13.24 3.81
CA PRO A 98 3.52 -13.75 3.42
C PRO A 98 4.62 -12.79 3.90
N GLY A 99 5.53 -13.30 4.73
CA GLY A 99 6.59 -12.48 5.36
C GLY A 99 7.69 -12.04 4.38
N ALA A 100 8.55 -11.10 4.82
CA ALA A 100 9.65 -10.57 4.01
C ALA A 100 10.62 -11.64 3.46
N SER A 101 10.81 -12.76 4.17
CA SER A 101 11.59 -13.92 3.73
C SER A 101 11.00 -14.67 2.52
N SER A 102 9.73 -14.43 2.20
CA SER A 102 9.06 -14.91 0.97
C SER A 102 9.20 -13.95 -0.22
N GLY A 103 9.98 -12.87 -0.05
CA GLY A 103 10.21 -11.85 -1.07
C GLY A 103 9.32 -10.61 -0.95
N ALA A 104 8.42 -10.56 0.02
CA ALA A 104 7.52 -9.44 0.24
C ALA A 104 8.30 -8.13 0.40
N SER A 105 8.28 -7.33 -0.67
CA SER A 105 8.82 -5.99 -0.72
C SER A 105 7.81 -5.16 -1.49
N MET A 106 7.12 -4.29 -0.77
CA MET A 106 6.24 -3.29 -1.37
C MET A 106 7.06 -2.43 -2.33
N VAL A 107 6.52 -2.22 -3.54
CA VAL A 107 7.12 -1.31 -4.52
C VAL A 107 6.43 0.04 -4.40
N ILE A 108 7.22 1.11 -4.24
CA ILE A 108 6.70 2.47 -4.12
C ILE A 108 7.32 3.36 -5.19
N THR A 109 6.70 4.50 -5.44
CA THR A 109 7.35 5.62 -6.15
C THR A 109 8.17 6.47 -5.16
N SER A 110 9.20 7.18 -5.63
CA SER A 110 9.99 8.10 -4.78
C SER A 110 9.14 9.24 -4.23
N ARG A 111 8.14 9.67 -5.00
CA ARG A 111 7.17 10.70 -4.67
C ARG A 111 5.75 10.20 -4.90
N LEU A 112 4.78 10.82 -4.24
CA LEU A 112 3.36 10.58 -4.47
C LEU A 112 2.99 10.99 -5.89
N VAL A 113 2.39 10.06 -6.64
CA VAL A 113 2.00 10.22 -8.04
C VAL A 113 0.48 10.31 -8.23
N MET A 114 -0.27 10.35 -7.13
CA MET A 114 -1.70 10.63 -7.11
C MET A 114 -1.94 11.94 -6.35
N ASP A 115 -2.81 12.80 -6.90
CA ASP A 115 -3.16 14.07 -6.29
C ASP A 115 -4.21 13.83 -5.21
N HIS A 116 -3.77 13.67 -3.97
CA HIS A 116 -4.70 13.55 -2.84
C HIS A 116 -5.46 14.87 -2.65
N ILE A 117 -6.66 14.93 -3.21
CA ILE A 117 -7.57 16.07 -3.14
C ILE A 117 -8.64 15.74 -2.09
N GLY A 118 -8.42 16.13 -0.82
CA GLY A 118 -9.32 15.72 0.26
C GLY A 118 -8.85 16.09 1.66
N GLY A 119 -9.64 15.69 2.66
CA GLY A 119 -9.59 16.20 4.03
C GLY A 119 -8.23 16.15 4.74
N ASP A 120 -8.04 17.14 5.61
CA ASP A 120 -6.90 17.32 6.53
C ASP A 120 -6.91 16.38 7.75
N ALA A 121 -7.98 15.61 7.89
CA ALA A 121 -8.28 14.83 9.08
C ALA A 121 -7.40 13.57 9.14
N SER A 122 -6.43 13.57 10.05
CA SER A 122 -5.70 12.37 10.39
C SER A 122 -6.55 11.45 11.28
N THR A 123 -6.38 10.13 11.14
CA THR A 123 -6.87 9.16 12.14
C THR A 123 -6.12 9.28 13.47
N ALA A 124 -4.99 10.00 13.51
CA ALA A 124 -4.27 10.30 14.75
C ALA A 124 -4.86 11.53 15.46
N LYS A 125 -5.23 11.34 16.74
CA LYS A 125 -5.83 12.39 17.58
C LYS A 125 -4.98 13.67 17.58
N GLY A 126 -5.58 14.79 17.20
CA GLY A 126 -4.97 16.12 17.24
C GLY A 126 -4.06 16.46 16.04
N ARG A 127 -3.91 15.56 15.06
CA ARG A 127 -3.18 15.89 13.82
C ARG A 127 -4.12 16.42 12.76
N LYS A 128 -3.81 17.62 12.28
CA LYS A 128 -4.33 18.20 11.04
C LYS A 128 -3.20 18.33 10.03
N TYR A 129 -3.54 18.20 8.76
CA TYR A 129 -2.61 18.34 7.65
C TYR A 129 -2.99 19.56 6.81
N ASP A 130 -2.00 20.26 6.25
CA ASP A 130 -2.33 21.31 5.28
C ASP A 130 -3.06 20.70 4.09
N LEU A 131 -3.96 21.45 3.45
CA LEU A 131 -4.75 20.97 2.32
C LEU A 131 -3.89 20.51 1.14
N ASP A 132 -2.70 21.07 0.99
CA ASP A 132 -1.73 20.68 -0.04
C ASP A 132 -0.76 19.58 0.40
N LYS A 133 -0.90 19.11 1.63
CA LYS A 133 -0.10 18.01 2.14
C LYS A 133 -0.58 16.71 1.49
N TRP A 134 0.38 15.90 1.05
CA TRP A 134 0.15 14.62 0.34
C TRP A 134 -0.33 14.73 -1.10
N ARG A 135 -0.37 15.95 -1.66
CA ARG A 135 -0.58 16.15 -3.09
C ARG A 135 0.60 15.63 -3.91
N CYS A 136 0.47 15.73 -5.22
CA CYS A 136 1.50 15.42 -6.19
C CYS A 136 2.91 15.90 -5.78
N GLY A 137 3.90 15.01 -5.86
CA GLY A 137 5.32 15.35 -5.73
C GLY A 137 5.86 15.31 -4.30
N TRP A 138 4.99 15.14 -3.29
CA TRP A 138 5.43 14.87 -1.93
C TRP A 138 6.27 13.60 -1.85
N ARG A 139 7.30 13.58 -1.00
CA ARG A 139 8.09 12.36 -0.77
C ARG A 139 7.18 11.26 -0.22
N HIS A 140 7.25 10.06 -0.81
CA HIS A 140 6.44 8.94 -0.35
C HIS A 140 6.78 8.58 1.12
N PRO A 141 5.79 8.35 2.01
CA PRO A 141 6.04 8.13 3.44
C PRO A 141 6.99 6.97 3.75
N PHE A 142 6.92 5.90 2.96
CA PHE A 142 7.80 4.73 3.10
C PHE A 142 9.18 4.88 2.44
N HIS A 143 9.45 5.99 1.76
CA HIS A 143 10.76 6.21 1.16
C HIS A 143 11.84 6.17 2.25
N GLY A 144 12.89 5.37 2.01
CA GLY A 144 14.02 5.19 2.93
C GLY A 144 13.89 4.00 3.88
N ARG A 145 12.77 3.27 3.83
CA ARG A 145 12.65 1.98 4.52
C ARG A 145 13.44 0.90 3.75
N PRO A 146 14.26 0.06 4.41
CA PRO A 146 15.03 -0.97 3.71
C PRO A 146 14.19 -2.08 3.05
N GLU A 147 12.95 -2.27 3.51
CA GLU A 147 12.03 -3.29 3.03
C GLU A 147 11.25 -2.90 1.75
N VAL A 148 11.34 -1.65 1.30
CA VAL A 148 10.63 -1.18 0.09
C VAL A 148 11.55 -1.05 -1.12
N THR A 149 11.03 -1.39 -2.29
CA THR A 149 11.69 -1.09 -3.58
C THR A 149 11.18 0.26 -4.07
N VAL A 150 12.08 1.19 -4.38
CA VAL A 150 11.72 2.55 -4.81
C VAL A 150 11.90 2.72 -6.32
N VAL A 151 10.86 3.18 -6.99
CA VAL A 151 10.85 3.60 -8.41
C VAL A 151 11.04 5.11 -8.47
N PRO A 152 12.13 5.63 -9.06
CA PRO A 152 12.35 7.06 -9.19
C PRO A 152 11.34 7.74 -10.11
N VAL A 153 10.77 8.86 -9.65
CA VAL A 153 9.88 9.78 -10.38
C VAL A 153 10.11 11.23 -9.96
#